data_AF-A0A2V8M7T2-F1
#
_entry.id   AF-A0A2V8M7T2-F1
#
_cell.length_a   1.000
_cell.length_b   1.000
_cell.length_c   1.000
_cell.angle_alpha   90.00
_cell.angle_beta   90.00
_cell.angle_gamma   90.00
#
_symmetry.space_group_name_H-M   'P 1'
#
loop_
_entity.id
_entity.type
_entity.pdbx_description
1 polymer ?
#
loop_
_entity_poly.entity_id
_entity_poly.type
_entity_poly.pdbx_seq_one_letter_code
_entity_poly.pdbx_strand_id
1 'polypeptide(L)'
;SFDYYCWDLYTRVGLFYRDGNLEGEQNPDKLKLRIEILHAIEEGNNPTAELADYVATRNVEQILDTMERLGIRYDLLARESEILHLHFWERAFQLMKERGLIHFESEGRNRGCWVMPFESHTGTDEHESDKIIVRSNGTVTYTGKDIAYQLWKLGQLGLDFNYKPFRTYADNSHATWVTTTEPQTEELPEVPRPNFGGGAIVYNVIDSRQSYPQEIVKRGVAAIVPEFGENASVHLSYEMVALSPTACEELGIELSEEDRKRPYIEMSGRKGLGVKADDLIDRLEADALAEVKTRHPDLAEDEQLETAHAIAVGALRYFLLKFTRNSIIAFDFKEALSFEGETGPYCQYAAVRANSIFRKLGVSTASGSERVAQDAYAETAKLMLNRKQDVAAVLDGETGGEIWSLLILAARLEEANAQAATSAEPAFLAKYTFNLARAFNLFYHRHRIIGEENAVKRAVLITVANYTRRQLTTSLATLGIEVPERM
;
A
#
# COMPACT_ATOMS: atom_id res chain seq x y z
N SER A 1 -19.74 7.76 -9.52
CA SER A 1 -19.97 6.56 -8.69
C SER A 1 -20.63 6.93 -7.36
N PHE A 2 -20.99 5.95 -6.53
CA PHE A 2 -21.71 6.19 -5.26
C PHE A 2 -20.83 6.91 -4.21
N ASP A 3 -19.56 6.55 -4.12
CA ASP A 3 -18.55 7.18 -3.28
C ASP A 3 -18.29 8.64 -3.67
N TYR A 4 -18.37 8.98 -4.97
CA TYR A 4 -18.30 10.37 -5.43
C TYR A 4 -19.47 11.20 -4.88
N TYR A 5 -20.68 10.64 -4.92
CA TYR A 5 -21.85 11.28 -4.34
C TYR A 5 -21.69 11.45 -2.82
N CYS A 6 -21.19 10.43 -2.12
CA CYS A 6 -20.92 10.51 -0.68
C CYS A 6 -19.85 11.56 -0.34
N TRP A 7 -18.82 11.71 -1.16
CA TRP A 7 -17.81 12.78 -1.03
C TRP A 7 -18.46 14.16 -1.12
N ASP A 8 -19.24 14.43 -2.16
CA ASP A 8 -19.90 15.73 -2.34
C ASP A 8 -20.92 16.00 -1.22
N LEU A 9 -21.64 14.96 -0.80
CA LEU A 9 -22.57 15.02 0.33
C LEU A 9 -21.84 15.34 1.64
N TYR A 10 -20.65 14.77 1.88
CA TYR A 10 -19.85 15.07 3.06
C TYR A 10 -19.49 16.56 3.13
N THR A 11 -19.06 17.16 2.02
CA THR A 11 -18.77 18.60 1.95
C THR A 11 -20.03 19.44 2.24
N ARG A 12 -21.17 19.06 1.64
CA ARG A 12 -22.46 19.74 1.90
C ARG A 12 -22.94 19.62 3.34
N VAL A 13 -22.75 18.47 3.98
CA VAL A 13 -23.07 18.24 5.39
C VAL A 13 -22.11 19.05 6.30
N GLY A 14 -20.83 19.13 5.93
CA GLY A 14 -19.86 20.00 6.61
C GLY A 14 -20.28 21.48 6.59
N LEU A 15 -20.74 21.97 5.43
CA LEU A 15 -21.33 23.29 5.26
C LEU A 15 -22.63 23.46 6.07
N PHE A 16 -23.49 22.45 6.06
CA PHE A 16 -24.73 22.45 6.84
C PHE A 16 -24.45 22.70 8.33
N TYR A 17 -23.46 22.02 8.91
CA TYR A 17 -23.04 22.23 10.30
C TYR A 17 -22.49 23.63 10.58
N ARG A 18 -22.19 24.44 9.56
CA ARG A 18 -21.66 25.81 9.69
C ARG A 18 -22.57 26.86 9.05
N ASP A 19 -23.86 26.57 8.95
CA ASP A 19 -24.87 27.47 8.38
C ASP A 19 -24.53 27.98 6.96
N GLY A 20 -23.82 27.16 6.17
CA GLY A 20 -23.43 27.50 4.80
C GLY A 20 -22.14 28.31 4.69
N ASN A 21 -21.47 28.62 5.80
CA ASN A 21 -20.18 29.32 5.80
C ASN A 21 -19.03 28.36 6.13
N LEU A 22 -18.15 28.09 5.16
CA LEU A 22 -16.97 27.23 5.33
C LEU A 22 -16.03 27.70 6.46
N GLU A 23 -15.91 29.01 6.66
CA GLU A 23 -15.07 29.62 7.69
C GLU A 23 -15.85 29.95 8.98
N GLY A 24 -17.16 29.73 8.98
CA GLY A 24 -18.04 29.98 10.13
C GLY A 24 -17.86 28.97 11.26
N GLU A 25 -18.26 29.35 12.46
CA GLU A 25 -18.32 28.44 13.61
C GLU A 25 -19.34 27.31 13.38
N GLN A 26 -19.15 26.18 14.08
CA GLN A 26 -20.11 25.09 14.01
C GLN A 26 -21.39 25.44 14.80
N ASN A 27 -22.55 25.26 14.18
CA ASN A 27 -23.85 25.44 14.77
C ASN A 27 -24.11 24.33 15.83
N PRO A 28 -24.21 24.67 17.12
CA PRO A 28 -24.36 23.67 18.19
C PRO A 28 -25.64 22.84 18.08
N ASP A 29 -26.74 23.42 17.58
CA ASP A 29 -28.02 22.71 17.47
C ASP A 29 -27.98 21.68 16.34
N LYS A 30 -27.32 21.99 15.23
CA LYS A 30 -27.11 21.01 14.15
C LYS A 30 -26.14 19.92 14.55
N LEU A 31 -25.17 20.19 15.42
CA LEU A 31 -24.28 19.17 15.96
C LEU A 31 -25.01 18.16 16.86
N LYS A 32 -26.13 18.54 17.50
CA LYS A 32 -26.95 17.58 18.27
C LYS A 32 -27.51 16.48 17.38
N LEU A 33 -27.96 16.82 16.15
CA LEU A 33 -28.42 15.83 15.16
C LEU A 33 -27.35 14.78 14.86
N ARG A 34 -26.07 15.19 14.78
CA ARG A 34 -24.97 14.24 14.57
C ARG A 34 -24.86 13.23 15.70
N ILE A 35 -25.00 13.70 16.95
CA ILE A 35 -24.92 12.85 18.14
C ILE A 35 -26.11 11.87 18.16
N GLU A 36 -27.31 12.36 17.90
CA GLU A 36 -28.53 11.54 17.82
C GLU A 36 -28.40 10.44 16.76
N ILE A 37 -27.91 10.78 15.57
CA ILE A 37 -27.69 9.82 14.48
C ILE A 37 -26.60 8.81 14.86
N LEU A 38 -25.49 9.23 15.47
CA LEU A 38 -24.44 8.30 15.93
C LEU A 38 -24.97 7.31 16.96
N HIS A 39 -25.74 7.77 17.94
CA HIS A 39 -26.38 6.88 18.92
C HIS A 39 -27.34 5.89 18.24
N ALA A 40 -28.17 6.35 17.28
CA ALA A 40 -29.05 5.46 16.55
C ALA A 40 -28.27 4.42 15.74
N ILE A 41 -27.11 4.76 15.18
CA ILE A 41 -26.24 3.79 14.49
C ILE A 41 -25.69 2.76 15.48
N GLU A 42 -25.20 3.20 16.64
CA GLU A 42 -24.64 2.33 17.68
C GLU A 42 -25.69 1.42 18.34
N GLU A 43 -26.94 1.88 18.51
CA GLU A 43 -28.04 1.08 19.05
C GLU A 43 -28.42 -0.10 18.14
N GLY A 44 -28.22 0.03 16.83
CA GLY A 44 -28.57 -0.99 15.84
C GLY A 44 -30.08 -1.25 15.72
N ASN A 45 -30.45 -2.22 14.86
CA ASN A 45 -31.83 -2.70 14.69
C ASN A 45 -32.89 -1.60 14.44
N ASN A 46 -32.52 -0.54 13.73
CA ASN A 46 -33.41 0.55 13.36
C ASN A 46 -33.11 1.06 11.94
N PRO A 47 -34.04 1.79 11.29
CA PRO A 47 -33.86 2.22 9.91
C PRO A 47 -32.62 3.09 9.67
N THR A 48 -32.16 3.85 10.68
CA THR A 48 -30.95 4.68 10.58
C THR A 48 -29.70 3.82 10.52
N ALA A 49 -29.61 2.80 11.37
CA ALA A 49 -28.51 1.83 11.36
C ALA A 49 -28.47 1.01 10.06
N GLU A 50 -29.63 0.56 9.56
CA GLU A 50 -29.72 -0.15 8.27
C GLU A 50 -29.24 0.73 7.09
N LEU A 51 -29.66 1.99 7.05
CA LEU A 51 -29.22 2.93 6.03
C LEU A 51 -27.71 3.21 6.16
N ALA A 52 -27.19 3.35 7.37
CA ALA A 52 -25.76 3.57 7.61
C ALA A 52 -24.92 2.38 7.13
N ASP A 53 -25.33 1.14 7.41
CA ASP A 53 -24.65 -0.07 6.93
C ASP A 53 -24.69 -0.17 5.40
N TYR A 54 -25.84 0.12 4.78
CA TYR A 54 -25.95 0.19 3.32
C TYR A 54 -25.00 1.22 2.72
N VAL A 55 -24.98 2.45 3.25
CA VAL A 55 -24.09 3.52 2.77
C VAL A 55 -22.63 3.12 2.96
N ALA A 56 -22.25 2.57 4.11
CA ALA A 56 -20.88 2.16 4.38
C ALA A 56 -20.43 1.03 3.44
N THR A 57 -21.26 -0.01 3.28
CA THR A 57 -20.98 -1.16 2.42
C THR A 57 -20.86 -0.73 0.96
N ARG A 58 -21.80 0.08 0.45
CA ARG A 58 -21.74 0.56 -0.93
C ARG A 58 -20.52 1.43 -1.18
N ASN A 59 -20.06 2.22 -0.22
CA ASN A 59 -18.81 2.97 -0.33
C ASN A 59 -17.59 2.04 -0.37
N VAL A 60 -17.53 1.04 0.51
CA VAL A 60 -16.43 0.06 0.54
C VAL A 60 -16.33 -0.71 -0.78
N GLU A 61 -17.46 -1.11 -1.38
CA GLU A 61 -17.46 -1.75 -2.70
C GLU A 61 -16.78 -0.87 -3.78
N GLN A 62 -17.12 0.43 -3.84
CA GLN A 62 -16.51 1.35 -4.80
C GLN A 62 -15.02 1.56 -4.51
N ILE A 63 -14.63 1.69 -3.23
CA ILE A 63 -13.21 1.80 -2.85
C ILE A 63 -12.44 0.56 -3.28
N LEU A 64 -13.01 -0.63 -3.13
CA LEU A 64 -12.37 -1.88 -3.57
C LEU A 64 -12.25 -1.96 -5.10
N ASP A 65 -13.20 -1.40 -5.86
CA ASP A 65 -13.08 -1.28 -7.31
C ASP A 65 -11.88 -0.39 -7.68
N THR A 66 -11.74 0.78 -7.05
CA THR A 66 -10.58 1.65 -7.25
C THR A 66 -9.27 0.98 -6.83
N MET A 67 -9.26 0.23 -5.71
CA MET A 67 -8.06 -0.48 -5.25
C MET A 67 -7.67 -1.63 -6.20
N GLU A 68 -8.65 -2.32 -6.80
CA GLU A 68 -8.38 -3.34 -7.81
C GLU A 68 -7.67 -2.77 -9.04
N ARG A 69 -8.07 -1.56 -9.48
CA ARG A 69 -7.36 -0.83 -10.56
C ARG A 69 -5.89 -0.56 -10.23
N LEU A 70 -5.51 -0.51 -8.95
CA LEU A 70 -4.13 -0.33 -8.51
C LEU A 70 -3.40 -1.66 -8.21
N GLY A 71 -4.04 -2.79 -8.50
CA GLY A 71 -3.54 -4.11 -8.15
C GLY A 71 -3.52 -4.38 -6.63
N ILE A 72 -4.39 -3.71 -5.85
CA ILE A 72 -4.47 -3.86 -4.40
C ILE A 72 -5.70 -4.71 -4.05
N ARG A 73 -5.48 -5.78 -3.30
CA ARG A 73 -6.51 -6.71 -2.84
C ARG A 73 -6.43 -6.90 -1.33
N TYR A 74 -7.56 -7.27 -0.73
CA TYR A 74 -7.71 -7.44 0.72
C TYR A 74 -8.23 -8.83 1.06
N ASP A 75 -7.70 -9.46 2.11
CA ASP A 75 -8.21 -10.74 2.59
C ASP A 75 -9.46 -10.58 3.45
N LEU A 76 -9.47 -9.57 4.34
CA LEU A 76 -10.51 -9.36 5.35
C LEU A 76 -10.84 -7.88 5.55
N LEU A 77 -12.14 -7.59 5.62
CA LEU A 77 -12.72 -6.31 6.02
C LEU A 77 -13.27 -6.45 7.44
N ALA A 78 -12.59 -5.87 8.42
CA ALA A 78 -13.04 -5.86 9.81
C ALA A 78 -13.92 -4.64 10.09
N ARG A 79 -15.16 -4.86 10.50
CA ARG A 79 -16.13 -3.80 10.87
C ARG A 79 -16.04 -3.47 12.36
N GLU A 80 -15.98 -2.18 12.68
CA GLU A 80 -15.94 -1.70 14.08
C GLU A 80 -17.24 -2.05 14.83
N SER A 81 -18.38 -2.01 14.16
CA SER A 81 -19.68 -2.45 14.72
C SER A 81 -19.60 -3.85 15.32
N GLU A 82 -18.86 -4.76 14.67
CA GLU A 82 -18.78 -6.16 15.10
C GLU A 82 -17.85 -6.32 16.31
N ILE A 83 -16.85 -5.46 16.45
CA ILE A 83 -16.01 -5.41 17.66
C ILE A 83 -16.86 -5.01 18.88
N LEU A 84 -17.81 -4.09 18.69
CA LEU A 84 -18.76 -3.68 19.74
C LEU A 84 -19.73 -4.81 20.08
N HIS A 85 -20.42 -5.36 19.08
CA HIS A 85 -21.44 -6.39 19.28
C HIS A 85 -20.88 -7.73 19.80
N LEU A 86 -19.62 -8.06 19.49
CA LEU A 86 -18.96 -9.27 20.01
C LEU A 86 -18.26 -9.04 21.35
N HIS A 87 -18.45 -7.87 21.98
CA HIS A 87 -17.91 -7.55 23.30
C HIS A 87 -16.38 -7.72 23.40
N PHE A 88 -15.65 -7.51 22.29
CA PHE A 88 -14.18 -7.59 22.25
C PHE A 88 -13.57 -6.64 23.29
N TRP A 89 -14.15 -5.46 23.40
CA TRP A 89 -13.76 -4.47 24.39
C TRP A 89 -13.87 -5.00 25.83
N GLU A 90 -14.99 -5.60 26.20
CA GLU A 90 -15.21 -6.08 27.58
C GLU A 90 -14.18 -7.13 27.96
N ARG A 91 -13.82 -7.99 27.00
CA ARG A 91 -12.77 -8.99 27.19
C ARG A 91 -11.39 -8.35 27.38
N ALA A 92 -11.02 -7.39 26.55
CA ALA A 92 -9.75 -6.65 26.70
C ALA A 92 -9.69 -5.91 28.04
N PHE A 93 -10.80 -5.30 28.47
CA PHE A 93 -10.93 -4.63 29.74
C PHE A 93 -10.75 -5.57 30.94
N GLN A 94 -11.36 -6.76 30.89
CA GLN A 94 -11.14 -7.80 31.90
C GLN A 94 -9.67 -8.21 31.98
N LEU A 95 -9.02 -8.45 30.84
CA LEU A 95 -7.58 -8.77 30.79
C LEU A 95 -6.72 -7.67 31.42
N MET A 96 -7.02 -6.40 31.13
CA MET A 96 -6.33 -5.27 31.74
C MET A 96 -6.53 -5.21 33.26
N LYS A 97 -7.72 -5.51 33.77
CA LYS A 97 -8.01 -5.56 35.21
C LYS A 97 -7.30 -6.72 35.90
N GLU A 98 -7.38 -7.92 35.32
CA GLU A 98 -6.75 -9.14 35.87
C GLU A 98 -5.24 -8.99 36.02
N ARG A 99 -4.61 -8.27 35.08
CA ARG A 99 -3.17 -7.97 35.09
C ARG A 99 -2.80 -6.72 35.88
N GLY A 100 -3.77 -6.02 36.48
CA GLY A 100 -3.52 -4.82 37.27
C GLY A 100 -3.00 -3.62 36.46
N LEU A 101 -3.28 -3.58 35.15
CA LEU A 101 -2.79 -2.54 34.24
C LEU A 101 -3.64 -1.27 34.29
N ILE A 102 -4.88 -1.39 34.76
CA ILE A 102 -5.79 -0.27 34.93
C ILE A 102 -6.33 -0.26 36.35
N HIS A 103 -6.59 0.94 36.85
CA HIS A 103 -7.20 1.15 38.16
C HIS A 103 -8.37 2.14 38.04
N PHE A 104 -9.27 2.06 39.02
CA PHE A 104 -10.41 2.98 39.11
C PHE A 104 -10.04 4.16 39.99
N GLU A 105 -10.12 5.38 39.46
CA GLU A 105 -9.90 6.59 40.23
C GLU A 105 -11.19 7.02 40.93
N SER A 106 -11.25 6.93 42.26
CA SER A 106 -12.40 7.37 43.06
C SER A 106 -12.37 8.85 43.45
N GLU A 107 -11.22 9.50 43.29
CA GLU A 107 -10.95 10.89 43.70
C GLU A 107 -10.01 11.56 42.69
N GLY A 108 -9.83 12.89 42.79
CA GLY A 108 -8.94 13.62 41.89
C GLY A 108 -9.54 13.96 40.52
N ARG A 109 -8.68 14.31 39.56
CA ARG A 109 -9.07 14.86 38.26
C ARG A 109 -9.79 13.87 37.35
N ASN A 110 -9.50 12.57 37.44
CA ASN A 110 -10.18 11.54 36.65
C ASN A 110 -11.20 10.76 37.47
N ARG A 111 -11.75 11.33 38.55
CA ARG A 111 -12.76 10.68 39.39
C ARG A 111 -13.87 10.02 38.57
N GLY A 112 -14.12 8.75 38.86
CA GLY A 112 -15.10 7.90 38.20
C GLY A 112 -14.57 7.19 36.94
N CYS A 113 -13.33 7.44 36.52
CA CYS A 113 -12.76 6.84 35.33
C CYS A 113 -11.94 5.59 35.65
N TRP A 114 -11.82 4.69 34.67
CA TRP A 114 -10.76 3.68 34.63
C TRP A 114 -9.59 4.21 33.85
N VAL A 115 -8.41 4.11 34.45
CA VAL A 115 -7.21 4.80 33.97
C VAL A 115 -6.04 3.82 33.90
N MET A 116 -5.30 3.90 32.81
CA MET A 116 -4.06 3.16 32.57
C MET A 116 -2.89 4.08 32.90
N PRO A 117 -2.03 3.73 33.88
CA PRO A 117 -0.83 4.49 34.17
C PRO A 117 0.05 4.62 32.93
N PHE A 118 0.54 5.82 32.65
CA PHE A 118 1.38 6.06 31.48
C PHE A 118 2.57 6.94 31.85
N GLU A 119 3.69 6.32 32.21
CA GLU A 119 4.95 7.05 32.34
C GLU A 119 5.46 7.41 30.93
N SER A 120 5.40 8.68 30.56
CA SER A 120 6.02 9.17 29.32
C SER A 120 7.49 9.48 29.58
N HIS A 121 8.39 9.04 28.69
CA HIS A 121 9.83 9.40 28.75
C HIS A 121 10.15 10.66 27.92
N THR A 122 9.14 11.40 27.48
CA THR A 122 9.29 12.62 26.68
C THR A 122 8.85 13.80 27.54
N GLY A 123 9.82 14.46 28.19
CA GLY A 123 9.63 15.55 29.16
C GLY A 123 9.01 16.83 28.58
N THR A 124 7.75 16.77 28.18
CA THR A 124 6.87 17.91 27.93
C THR A 124 5.62 17.73 28.81
N ASP A 125 5.36 18.71 29.68
CA ASP A 125 4.40 18.68 30.79
C ASP A 125 2.93 18.31 30.43
N GLU A 126 2.57 18.21 29.14
CA GLU A 126 1.22 17.83 28.69
C GLU A 126 1.01 16.31 28.51
N HIS A 127 2.06 15.50 28.57
CA HIS A 127 1.98 14.05 28.29
C HIS A 127 2.23 13.13 29.50
N GLU A 128 2.37 13.70 30.70
CA GLU A 128 2.53 12.97 31.96
C GLU A 128 1.20 12.55 32.62
N SER A 129 0.10 12.49 31.86
CA SER A 129 -1.21 12.11 32.42
C SER A 129 -1.57 10.66 32.09
N ASP A 130 -1.91 9.92 33.15
CA ASP A 130 -2.54 8.61 33.07
C ASP A 130 -3.70 8.61 32.07
N LYS A 131 -3.77 7.57 31.24
CA LYS A 131 -4.69 7.54 30.11
C LYS A 131 -6.06 7.03 30.52
N ILE A 132 -7.09 7.84 30.31
CA ILE A 132 -8.49 7.43 30.51
C ILE A 132 -8.87 6.38 29.47
N ILE A 133 -9.22 5.19 29.95
CA ILE A 133 -9.68 4.05 29.15
C ILE A 133 -11.22 3.97 29.17
N VAL A 134 -11.83 4.21 30.32
CA VAL A 134 -13.28 4.34 30.47
C VAL A 134 -13.59 5.63 31.20
N ARG A 135 -14.47 6.45 30.63
CA ARG A 135 -14.92 7.71 31.21
C ARG A 135 -15.88 7.47 32.38
N SER A 136 -16.10 8.50 33.20
CA SER A 136 -17.00 8.44 34.35
C SER A 136 -18.47 8.12 34.03
N ASN A 137 -18.88 8.35 32.78
CA ASN A 137 -20.20 7.97 32.27
C ASN A 137 -20.26 6.54 31.72
N GLY A 138 -19.19 5.74 31.85
CA GLY A 138 -19.09 4.38 31.33
C GLY A 138 -18.70 4.29 29.86
N THR A 139 -18.54 5.41 29.14
CA THR A 139 -18.14 5.40 27.73
C THR A 139 -16.68 4.99 27.57
N VAL A 140 -16.44 4.05 26.66
CA VAL A 140 -15.11 3.54 26.29
C VAL A 140 -14.41 4.55 25.39
N THR A 141 -13.13 4.82 25.64
CA THR A 141 -12.34 5.67 24.73
C THR A 141 -11.83 4.88 23.52
N TYR A 142 -11.56 5.57 22.40
CA TYR A 142 -11.03 4.92 21.18
C TYR A 142 -9.81 4.04 21.44
N THR A 143 -8.92 4.49 22.33
CA THR A 143 -7.75 3.72 22.78
C THR A 143 -8.11 2.32 23.28
N GLY A 144 -9.20 2.18 24.04
CA GLY A 144 -9.63 0.88 24.54
C GLY A 144 -10.06 -0.07 23.42
N LYS A 145 -10.83 0.44 22.45
CA LYS A 145 -11.28 -0.33 21.28
C LYS A 145 -10.11 -0.82 20.43
N ASP A 146 -9.13 0.07 20.18
CA ASP A 146 -7.94 -0.26 19.39
C ASP A 146 -7.08 -1.34 20.04
N ILE A 147 -6.91 -1.28 21.38
CA ILE A 147 -6.21 -2.33 22.14
C ILE A 147 -6.92 -3.68 21.96
N ALA A 148 -8.25 -3.72 22.09
CA ALA A 148 -9.02 -4.95 21.92
C ALA A 148 -8.84 -5.55 20.51
N TYR A 149 -8.93 -4.71 19.48
CA TYR A 149 -8.73 -5.15 18.10
C TYR A 149 -7.30 -5.65 17.85
N GLN A 150 -6.31 -4.97 18.42
CA GLN A 150 -4.91 -5.36 18.29
C GLN A 150 -4.62 -6.71 19.01
N LEU A 151 -5.23 -6.96 20.17
CA LEU A 151 -5.16 -8.27 20.84
C LEU A 151 -5.78 -9.38 20.00
N TRP A 152 -6.90 -9.12 19.31
CA TRP A 152 -7.47 -10.09 18.37
C TRP A 152 -6.51 -10.38 17.21
N LYS A 153 -5.91 -9.34 16.61
CA LYS A 153 -4.92 -9.52 15.53
C LYS A 153 -3.75 -10.42 15.96
N LEU A 154 -3.34 -10.37 17.24
CA LEU A 154 -2.30 -11.21 17.83
C LEU A 154 -2.78 -12.58 18.35
N GLY A 155 -4.09 -12.85 18.27
CA GLY A 155 -4.70 -14.08 18.79
C GLY A 155 -4.76 -14.15 20.32
N GLN A 156 -4.63 -13.02 21.01
CA GLN A 156 -4.52 -12.93 22.47
C GLN A 156 -5.81 -12.49 23.16
N LEU A 157 -6.84 -12.14 22.40
CA LEU A 157 -8.13 -11.72 22.96
C LEU A 157 -8.93 -12.92 23.53
N GLY A 158 -8.81 -14.09 22.90
CA GLY A 158 -9.64 -15.27 23.21
C GLY A 158 -11.08 -15.18 22.69
N LEU A 159 -11.38 -14.16 21.90
CA LEU A 159 -12.61 -14.00 21.13
C LEU A 159 -12.24 -13.89 19.65
N ASP A 160 -13.17 -14.24 18.77
CA ASP A 160 -13.01 -14.17 17.33
C ASP A 160 -14.30 -13.68 16.65
N PHE A 161 -14.17 -13.20 15.41
CA PHE A 161 -15.31 -12.86 14.57
C PHE A 161 -15.94 -14.11 13.95
N ASN A 162 -17.16 -13.94 13.46
CA ASN A 162 -17.66 -14.77 12.37
C ASN A 162 -17.37 -14.07 11.02
N TYR A 163 -17.41 -14.82 9.92
CA TYR A 163 -16.99 -14.35 8.61
C TYR A 163 -18.01 -14.72 7.54
N LYS A 164 -18.18 -13.85 6.56
CA LYS A 164 -18.92 -14.16 5.33
C LYS A 164 -18.16 -13.63 4.10
N PRO A 165 -18.29 -14.27 2.93
CA PRO A 165 -17.72 -13.73 1.69
C PRO A 165 -18.29 -12.33 1.41
N PHE A 166 -17.44 -11.45 0.90
CA PHE A 166 -17.81 -10.08 0.52
C PHE A 166 -17.67 -9.86 -0.98
N ARG A 167 -16.52 -10.25 -1.54
CA ARG A 167 -16.18 -10.07 -2.97
C ARG A 167 -15.32 -11.23 -3.44
N THR A 168 -15.56 -11.68 -4.66
CA THR A 168 -14.63 -12.53 -5.42
C THR A 168 -14.14 -11.75 -6.63
N TYR A 169 -12.84 -11.78 -6.87
CA TYR A 169 -12.22 -11.06 -7.98
C TYR A 169 -12.42 -11.81 -9.30
N ALA A 170 -12.39 -11.09 -10.44
CA ALA A 170 -12.78 -11.62 -11.75
C ALA A 170 -11.94 -12.83 -12.21
N ASP A 171 -10.69 -12.91 -11.77
CA ASP A 171 -9.77 -14.03 -12.04
C ASP A 171 -10.02 -15.26 -11.15
N ASN A 172 -11.00 -15.19 -10.23
CA ASN A 172 -11.27 -16.18 -9.18
C ASN A 172 -10.04 -16.56 -8.35
N SER A 173 -8.99 -15.74 -8.35
CA SER A 173 -7.75 -16.06 -7.66
C SER A 173 -7.80 -15.68 -6.18
N HIS A 174 -8.74 -14.80 -5.82
CA HIS A 174 -8.81 -14.21 -4.49
C HIS A 174 -10.26 -13.92 -4.06
N ALA A 175 -10.52 -14.05 -2.77
CA ALA A 175 -11.80 -13.69 -2.16
C ALA A 175 -11.55 -12.79 -0.94
N THR A 176 -12.28 -11.68 -0.87
CA THR A 176 -12.33 -10.82 0.30
C THR A 176 -13.49 -11.25 1.20
N TRP A 177 -13.21 -11.37 2.49
CA TRP A 177 -14.19 -11.66 3.54
C TRP A 177 -14.55 -10.42 4.32
N VAL A 178 -15.69 -10.43 4.99
CA VAL A 178 -16.09 -9.38 5.94
C VAL A 178 -16.49 -10.00 7.28
N THR A 179 -16.20 -9.29 8.38
CA THR A 179 -16.61 -9.73 9.71
C THR A 179 -18.12 -9.59 9.93
N THR A 180 -18.67 -10.52 10.70
CA THR A 180 -20.07 -10.54 11.11
C THR A 180 -20.21 -11.09 12.53
N THR A 181 -21.30 -10.76 13.20
CA THR A 181 -21.68 -11.30 14.51
C THR A 181 -22.34 -12.68 14.36
N GLU A 182 -23.06 -12.89 13.27
CA GLU A 182 -23.82 -14.12 13.04
C GLU A 182 -22.91 -15.27 12.58
N PRO A 183 -23.05 -16.47 13.18
CA PRO A 183 -22.34 -17.64 12.70
C PRO A 183 -22.77 -17.98 11.27
N GLN A 184 -21.84 -18.45 10.47
CA GLN A 184 -22.13 -18.88 9.10
C GLN A 184 -22.97 -20.15 9.13
N THR A 185 -24.25 -20.05 8.77
CA THR A 185 -25.23 -21.14 8.80
C THR A 185 -25.40 -21.86 7.45
N GLU A 186 -24.90 -21.28 6.36
CA GLU A 186 -24.98 -21.86 5.02
C GLU A 186 -23.77 -22.76 4.72
N GLU A 187 -24.02 -23.96 4.20
CA GLU A 187 -23.00 -24.83 3.60
C GLU A 187 -22.47 -24.15 2.33
N LEU A 188 -21.37 -23.39 2.46
CA LEU A 188 -20.64 -22.91 1.29
C LEU A 188 -19.92 -24.09 0.61
N PRO A 189 -19.85 -24.10 -0.73
CA PRO A 189 -19.16 -25.15 -1.47
C PRO A 189 -17.67 -25.15 -1.11
N GLU A 190 -17.18 -26.19 -0.43
CA GLU A 190 -15.76 -26.55 -0.18
C GLU A 190 -14.76 -25.42 0.21
N VAL A 191 -15.20 -24.22 0.58
CA VAL A 191 -14.29 -23.18 1.10
C VAL A 191 -14.14 -23.39 2.60
N PRO A 192 -12.96 -23.80 3.10
CA PRO A 192 -12.73 -23.94 4.55
C PRO A 192 -13.04 -22.61 5.23
N ARG A 193 -13.70 -22.63 6.40
CA ARG A 193 -13.87 -21.42 7.22
C ARG A 193 -12.50 -20.74 7.35
N PRO A 194 -12.33 -19.49 6.88
CA PRO A 194 -11.03 -18.84 6.95
C PRO A 194 -10.67 -18.57 8.41
N ASN A 195 -9.39 -18.71 8.73
CA ASN A 195 -8.84 -18.34 10.03
C ASN A 195 -8.09 -17.01 9.86
N PHE A 196 -8.57 -15.97 10.54
CA PHE A 196 -7.96 -14.64 10.53
C PHE A 196 -7.49 -14.26 11.93
N GLY A 197 -6.55 -13.30 12.02
CA GLY A 197 -5.88 -12.96 13.27
C GLY A 197 -4.76 -13.94 13.62
N GLY A 198 -4.32 -13.94 14.88
CA GLY A 198 -3.25 -14.84 15.35
C GLY A 198 -1.84 -14.53 14.81
N GLY A 199 -1.58 -13.31 14.36
CA GLY A 199 -0.28 -12.88 13.85
C GLY A 199 0.79 -12.76 14.94
N ALA A 200 2.06 -12.96 14.57
CA ALA A 200 3.21 -12.73 15.45
C ALA A 200 3.56 -11.23 15.59
N ILE A 201 3.40 -10.50 14.49
CA ILE A 201 3.67 -9.06 14.37
C ILE A 201 2.56 -8.46 13.51
N VAL A 202 2.11 -7.27 13.89
CA VAL A 202 1.11 -6.49 13.16
C VAL A 202 1.72 -5.18 12.73
N TYR A 203 1.68 -4.91 11.42
CA TYR A 203 2.07 -3.62 10.86
C TYR A 203 0.81 -2.78 10.60
N ASN A 204 0.68 -1.67 11.30
CA ASN A 204 -0.40 -0.71 11.14
C ASN A 204 0.09 0.45 10.24
N VAL A 205 -0.34 0.47 8.98
CA VAL A 205 0.00 1.52 8.00
C VAL A 205 -0.93 2.72 8.21
N ILE A 206 -0.48 3.73 8.96
CA ILE A 206 -1.32 4.84 9.41
C ILE A 206 -0.51 6.14 9.42
N ASP A 207 -1.11 7.25 9.00
CA ASP A 207 -0.53 8.59 9.01
C ASP A 207 0.23 8.96 10.32
N SER A 208 1.35 9.66 10.20
CA SER A 208 2.23 10.05 11.31
C SER A 208 1.53 10.91 12.37
N ARG A 209 0.45 11.62 12.03
CA ARG A 209 -0.38 12.38 12.99
C ARG A 209 -1.08 11.48 14.01
N GLN A 210 -1.15 10.17 13.77
CA GLN A 210 -1.71 9.16 14.69
C GLN A 210 -0.63 8.48 15.55
N SER A 211 0.60 8.98 15.60
CA SER A 211 1.70 8.37 16.35
C SER A 211 1.40 8.22 17.84
N TYR A 212 0.83 9.25 18.49
CA TYR A 212 0.53 9.19 19.91
C TYR A 212 -0.54 8.13 20.26
N PRO A 213 -1.72 8.08 19.60
CA PRO A 213 -2.67 6.98 19.79
C PRO A 213 -2.06 5.59 19.54
N GLN A 214 -1.26 5.42 18.49
CA GLN A 214 -0.63 4.14 18.17
C GLN A 214 0.39 3.72 19.24
N GLU A 215 1.15 4.66 19.80
CA GLU A 215 2.09 4.37 20.89
C GLU A 215 1.36 3.89 22.15
N ILE A 216 0.19 4.46 22.45
CA ILE A 216 -0.63 4.00 23.58
C ILE A 216 -1.15 2.58 23.33
N VAL A 217 -1.61 2.28 22.11
CA VAL A 217 -2.09 0.93 21.75
C VAL A 217 -0.95 -0.08 21.85
N LYS A 218 0.22 0.25 21.29
CA LYS A 218 1.42 -0.57 21.33
C LYS A 218 1.85 -0.89 22.77
N ARG A 219 1.94 0.11 23.64
CA ARG A 219 2.28 -0.08 25.06
C ARG A 219 1.20 -0.84 25.82
N GLY A 220 -0.08 -0.52 25.57
CA GLY A 220 -1.21 -1.23 26.18
C GLY A 220 -1.19 -2.72 25.85
N VAL A 221 -0.95 -3.07 24.59
CA VAL A 221 -0.83 -4.46 24.14
C VAL A 221 0.39 -5.15 24.73
N ALA A 222 1.55 -4.50 24.74
CA ALA A 222 2.76 -5.06 25.34
C ALA A 222 2.60 -5.29 26.86
N ALA A 223 1.86 -4.43 27.55
CA ALA A 223 1.56 -4.62 28.96
C ALA A 223 0.59 -5.79 29.20
N ILE A 224 -0.41 -5.96 28.32
CA ILE A 224 -1.36 -7.09 28.38
C ILE A 224 -0.70 -8.40 27.97
N VAL A 225 0.28 -8.38 27.07
CA VAL A 225 0.92 -9.59 26.51
C VAL A 225 2.45 -9.39 26.43
N PRO A 226 3.15 -9.44 27.58
CA PRO A 226 4.59 -9.15 27.64
C PRO A 226 5.46 -10.05 26.77
N GLU A 227 5.01 -11.28 26.50
CA GLU A 227 5.72 -12.26 25.68
C GLU A 227 5.83 -11.86 24.20
N PHE A 228 4.90 -11.06 23.69
CA PHE A 228 4.97 -10.45 22.36
C PHE A 228 5.78 -9.15 22.37
N GLY A 229 5.71 -8.42 23.49
CA GLY A 229 6.39 -7.16 23.70
C GLY A 229 5.96 -6.05 22.73
N GLU A 230 6.67 -4.94 22.80
CA GLU A 230 6.35 -3.73 22.03
C GLU A 230 6.55 -3.87 20.51
N ASN A 231 7.37 -4.81 20.06
CA ASN A 231 7.67 -5.01 18.65
C ASN A 231 6.58 -5.77 17.88
N ALA A 232 5.59 -6.33 18.59
CA ALA A 232 4.48 -7.04 17.96
C ALA A 232 3.43 -6.10 17.35
N SER A 233 3.42 -4.81 17.71
CA SER A 233 2.52 -3.80 17.16
C SER A 233 3.35 -2.65 16.58
N VAL A 234 3.63 -2.72 15.28
CA VAL A 234 4.47 -1.75 14.57
C VAL A 234 3.59 -0.68 13.94
N HIS A 235 3.78 0.57 14.34
CA HIS A 235 3.22 1.71 13.61
C HIS A 235 4.09 2.00 12.39
N LEU A 236 3.64 1.53 11.21
CA LEU A 236 4.26 1.87 9.94
C LEU A 236 3.72 3.25 9.52
N SER A 237 4.28 4.28 10.14
CA SER A 237 3.85 5.66 9.93
C SER A 237 4.23 6.18 8.56
N TYR A 238 3.43 7.08 7.99
CA TYR A 238 3.77 7.80 6.76
C TYR A 238 3.34 9.27 6.84
N GLU A 239 4.07 10.16 6.18
CA GLU A 239 3.72 11.57 6.00
C GLU A 239 2.72 11.75 4.86
N MET A 240 2.00 12.86 4.87
CA MET A 240 0.90 13.09 3.93
C MET A 240 1.35 13.14 2.46
N VAL A 241 0.44 12.73 1.58
CA VAL A 241 0.51 13.02 0.15
C VAL A 241 -0.27 14.30 -0.13
N ALA A 242 0.41 15.24 -0.77
CA ALA A 242 -0.10 16.51 -1.25
C ALA A 242 0.03 16.56 -2.77
N LEU A 243 -0.52 17.60 -3.41
CA LEU A 243 -0.35 17.83 -4.85
C LEU A 243 0.66 18.94 -5.10
N SER A 244 1.38 18.87 -6.22
CA SER A 244 2.04 20.05 -6.77
C SER A 244 0.99 21.06 -7.27
N PRO A 245 1.30 22.37 -7.34
CA PRO A 245 0.40 23.35 -7.95
C PRO A 245 0.04 23.02 -9.40
N THR A 246 0.99 22.46 -10.15
CA THR A 246 0.79 21.99 -11.53
C THR A 246 -0.20 20.83 -11.58
N ALA A 247 -0.11 19.86 -10.66
CA ALA A 247 -1.08 18.77 -10.58
C ALA A 247 -2.50 19.25 -10.24
N CYS A 248 -2.64 20.26 -9.37
CA CYS A 248 -3.94 20.89 -9.11
C CYS A 248 -4.54 21.51 -10.38
N GLU A 249 -3.75 22.29 -11.12
CA GLU A 249 -4.18 22.92 -12.37
C GLU A 249 -4.60 21.86 -13.41
N GLU A 250 -3.83 20.78 -13.53
CA GLU A 250 -4.13 19.67 -14.44
C GLU A 250 -5.43 18.93 -14.09
N LEU A 251 -5.79 18.89 -12.81
CA LEU A 251 -7.04 18.32 -12.30
C LEU A 251 -8.21 19.34 -12.32
N GLY A 252 -7.98 20.55 -12.81
CA GLY A 252 -9.00 21.60 -12.84
C GLY A 252 -9.34 22.19 -11.48
N ILE A 253 -8.45 22.04 -10.49
CA ILE A 253 -8.59 22.63 -9.15
C ILE A 253 -8.13 24.10 -9.23
N GLU A 254 -9.06 25.03 -8.99
CA GLU A 254 -8.73 26.46 -8.93
C GLU A 254 -7.90 26.78 -7.68
N LEU A 255 -6.71 27.36 -7.89
CA LEU A 255 -5.81 27.81 -6.83
C LEU A 255 -5.75 29.33 -6.74
N SER A 256 -5.69 29.82 -5.49
CA SER A 256 -5.41 31.22 -5.20
C SER A 256 -3.98 31.61 -5.63
N GLU A 257 -3.71 32.92 -5.80
CA GLU A 257 -2.34 33.39 -6.13
C GLU A 257 -1.31 33.04 -5.05
N GLU A 258 -1.74 32.92 -3.80
CA GLU A 258 -0.90 32.50 -2.68
C GLU A 258 -0.60 31.00 -2.76
N ASP A 259 -1.63 30.17 -3.00
CA ASP A 259 -1.49 28.73 -3.11
C ASP A 259 -0.59 28.33 -4.28
N ARG A 260 -0.67 29.02 -5.42
CA ARG A 260 0.22 28.77 -6.58
C ARG A 260 1.72 28.93 -6.27
N LYS A 261 2.08 29.67 -5.21
CA LYS A 261 3.48 29.88 -4.79
C LYS A 261 3.96 28.83 -3.78
N ARG A 262 3.06 28.01 -3.24
CA ARG A 262 3.42 26.97 -2.27
C ARG A 262 4.11 25.80 -2.96
N PRO A 263 5.03 25.10 -2.28
CA PRO A 263 5.68 23.92 -2.84
C PRO A 263 4.71 22.75 -3.04
N TYR A 264 3.62 22.71 -2.28
CA TYR A 264 2.57 21.71 -2.36
C TYR A 264 1.24 22.25 -1.81
N ILE A 265 0.14 21.64 -2.24
CA ILE A 265 -1.23 21.91 -1.80
C ILE A 265 -1.77 20.70 -1.04
N GLU A 266 -2.17 20.94 0.21
CA GLU A 266 -2.76 19.91 1.07
C GLU A 266 -4.21 19.65 0.70
N MET A 267 -4.58 18.37 0.69
CA MET A 267 -5.95 17.94 0.46
C MET A 267 -6.81 18.19 1.71
N SER A 268 -8.03 18.68 1.52
CA SER A 268 -9.02 18.92 2.56
C SER A 268 -10.42 18.50 2.12
N GLY A 269 -10.87 17.32 2.56
CA GLY A 269 -12.23 16.84 2.29
C GLY A 269 -13.34 17.77 2.83
N ARG A 270 -13.09 18.47 3.94
CA ARG A 270 -14.05 19.46 4.48
C ARG A 270 -14.26 20.66 3.56
N LYS A 271 -13.21 21.06 2.83
CA LYS A 271 -13.27 22.14 1.84
C LYS A 271 -13.65 21.64 0.44
N GLY A 272 -13.85 20.32 0.27
CA GLY A 272 -14.03 19.71 -1.04
C GLY A 272 -12.77 19.74 -1.92
N LEU A 273 -11.62 20.10 -1.34
CA LEU A 273 -10.33 20.16 -2.02
C LEU A 273 -9.69 18.78 -1.94
N GLY A 274 -9.97 17.90 -2.91
CA GLY A 274 -9.48 16.52 -2.91
C GLY A 274 -9.34 15.99 -4.33
N VAL A 275 -8.42 15.04 -4.53
CA VAL A 275 -8.39 14.24 -5.75
C VAL A 275 -9.06 12.92 -5.46
N LYS A 276 -9.98 12.55 -6.32
CA LYS A 276 -10.58 11.23 -6.29
C LYS A 276 -9.60 10.29 -6.98
N ALA A 277 -9.32 9.15 -6.36
CA ALA A 277 -8.27 8.25 -6.85
C ALA A 277 -8.56 7.75 -8.28
N ASP A 278 -9.83 7.53 -8.65
CA ASP A 278 -10.17 7.19 -10.03
C ASP A 278 -9.84 8.31 -11.02
N ASP A 279 -10.16 9.58 -10.72
CA ASP A 279 -9.80 10.72 -11.59
C ASP A 279 -8.27 10.82 -11.79
N LEU A 280 -7.50 10.53 -10.73
CA LEU A 280 -6.04 10.48 -10.77
C LEU A 280 -5.55 9.39 -11.74
N ILE A 281 -6.10 8.18 -11.61
CA ILE A 281 -5.72 7.02 -12.43
C ILE A 281 -6.15 7.25 -13.89
N ASP A 282 -7.38 7.69 -14.13
CA ASP A 282 -7.92 7.98 -15.47
C ASP A 282 -7.03 8.98 -16.21
N ARG A 283 -6.56 10.02 -15.50
CA ARG A 283 -5.66 11.02 -16.07
C ARG A 283 -4.29 10.41 -16.43
N LEU A 284 -3.69 9.64 -15.51
CA LEU A 284 -2.41 8.98 -15.79
C LEU A 284 -2.51 7.99 -16.96
N GLU A 285 -3.61 7.25 -17.05
CA GLU A 285 -3.91 6.33 -18.15
C GLU A 285 -4.07 7.06 -19.48
N ALA A 286 -4.76 8.20 -19.50
CA ALA A 286 -4.94 9.01 -20.70
C ALA A 286 -3.58 9.51 -21.26
N ASP A 287 -2.71 10.00 -20.38
CA ASP A 287 -1.37 10.48 -20.77
C ASP A 287 -0.47 9.32 -21.22
N ALA A 288 -0.51 8.18 -20.52
CA ALA A 288 0.22 6.98 -20.93
C ALA A 288 -0.27 6.43 -22.28
N LEU A 289 -1.59 6.42 -22.51
CA LEU A 289 -2.20 5.95 -23.75
C LEU A 289 -1.80 6.81 -24.95
N ALA A 290 -1.73 8.13 -24.78
CA ALA A 290 -1.26 9.04 -25.83
C ALA A 290 0.18 8.71 -26.28
N GLU A 291 1.06 8.38 -25.33
CA GLU A 291 2.44 7.97 -25.62
C GLU A 291 2.49 6.58 -26.30
N VAL A 292 1.72 5.61 -25.78
CA VAL A 292 1.65 4.26 -26.35
C VAL A 292 1.16 4.28 -27.79
N LYS A 293 0.09 5.03 -28.10
CA LYS A 293 -0.44 5.20 -29.46
C LYS A 293 0.59 5.79 -30.43
N THR A 294 1.46 6.67 -29.93
CA THR A 294 2.51 7.30 -30.74
C THR A 294 3.66 6.33 -31.02
N ARG A 295 4.06 5.50 -30.05
CA ARG A 295 5.22 4.59 -30.18
C ARG A 295 4.88 3.24 -30.80
N HIS A 296 3.69 2.72 -30.54
CA HIS A 296 3.23 1.40 -30.99
C HIS A 296 1.86 1.49 -31.66
N PRO A 297 1.75 2.22 -32.79
CA PRO A 297 0.49 2.38 -33.52
C PRO A 297 0.00 1.05 -34.14
N ASP A 298 0.84 0.02 -34.15
CA ASP A 298 0.57 -1.33 -34.66
C ASP A 298 -0.13 -2.24 -33.65
N LEU A 299 -0.16 -1.89 -32.36
CA LEU A 299 -0.87 -2.67 -31.34
C LEU A 299 -2.39 -2.54 -31.47
N ALA A 300 -3.10 -3.60 -31.10
CA ALA A 300 -4.56 -3.55 -31.00
C ALA A 300 -5.00 -2.55 -29.91
N GLU A 301 -6.19 -1.97 -30.05
CA GLU A 301 -6.67 -0.96 -29.10
C GLU A 301 -6.73 -1.50 -27.65
N ASP A 302 -7.18 -2.74 -27.47
CA ASP A 302 -7.19 -3.39 -26.15
C ASP A 302 -5.77 -3.54 -25.56
N GLU A 303 -4.79 -3.96 -26.36
CA GLU A 303 -3.38 -4.08 -25.94
C GLU A 303 -2.77 -2.69 -25.61
N GLN A 304 -3.17 -1.65 -26.33
CA GLN A 304 -2.75 -0.27 -26.03
C GLN A 304 -3.30 0.20 -24.69
N LEU A 305 -4.57 -0.11 -24.39
CA LEU A 305 -5.21 0.22 -23.12
C LEU A 305 -4.58 -0.54 -21.95
N GLU A 306 -4.35 -1.85 -22.10
CA GLU A 306 -3.66 -2.66 -21.08
C GLU A 306 -2.25 -2.14 -20.80
N THR A 307 -1.49 -1.81 -21.86
CA THR A 307 -0.15 -1.24 -21.72
C THR A 307 -0.19 0.12 -21.01
N ALA A 308 -1.12 1.00 -21.39
CA ALA A 308 -1.28 2.31 -20.77
C ALA A 308 -1.64 2.20 -19.28
N HIS A 309 -2.54 1.27 -18.93
CA HIS A 309 -2.91 0.98 -17.55
C HIS A 309 -1.70 0.50 -16.73
N ALA A 310 -0.95 -0.48 -17.23
CA ALA A 310 0.25 -0.97 -16.56
C ALA A 310 1.30 0.14 -16.34
N ILE A 311 1.49 1.04 -17.30
CA ILE A 311 2.40 2.19 -17.18
C ILE A 311 1.89 3.18 -16.13
N ALA A 312 0.60 3.54 -16.16
CA ALA A 312 -0.02 4.49 -15.24
C ALA A 312 0.04 3.99 -13.77
N VAL A 313 -0.36 2.74 -13.54
CA VAL A 313 -0.30 2.10 -12.22
C VAL A 313 1.15 1.97 -11.76
N GLY A 314 2.05 1.55 -12.66
CA GLY A 314 3.48 1.46 -12.38
C GLY A 314 4.10 2.79 -11.99
N ALA A 315 3.73 3.87 -12.68
CA ALA A 315 4.14 5.23 -12.37
C ALA A 315 3.66 5.67 -10.98
N LEU A 316 2.35 5.54 -10.71
CA LEU A 316 1.77 5.96 -9.44
C LEU A 316 2.36 5.17 -8.26
N ARG A 317 2.42 3.84 -8.35
CA ARG A 317 2.97 2.99 -7.29
C ARG A 317 4.42 3.28 -7.03
N TYR A 318 5.25 3.37 -8.08
CA TYR A 318 6.66 3.70 -7.92
C TYR A 318 6.84 5.09 -7.30
N PHE A 319 6.07 6.07 -7.75
CA PHE A 319 6.15 7.45 -7.23
C PHE A 319 5.86 7.50 -5.73
N LEU A 320 4.83 6.78 -5.26
CA LEU A 320 4.49 6.73 -3.83
C LEU A 320 5.52 5.93 -3.01
N LEU A 321 6.18 4.94 -3.60
CA LEU A 321 7.11 4.05 -2.91
C LEU A 321 8.56 4.54 -2.89
N LYS A 322 8.97 5.47 -3.78
CA LYS A 322 10.38 5.92 -3.88
C LYS A 322 10.82 6.86 -2.73
N PHE A 323 9.87 7.55 -2.11
CA PHE A 323 10.13 8.47 -1.01
C PHE A 323 10.18 7.73 0.32
N THR A 324 11.02 8.20 1.24
CA THR A 324 11.00 7.69 2.61
C THR A 324 9.69 8.06 3.29
N ARG A 325 9.21 7.20 4.19
CA ARG A 325 7.92 7.38 4.86
C ARG A 325 7.77 8.70 5.61
N ASN A 326 8.87 9.29 6.09
CA ASN A 326 8.87 10.55 6.84
C ASN A 326 8.91 11.80 5.94
N SER A 327 8.66 11.67 4.63
CA SER A 327 8.69 12.78 3.68
C SER A 327 7.30 13.10 3.16
N ILE A 328 6.94 14.38 3.16
CA ILE A 328 5.75 14.86 2.45
C ILE A 328 5.96 14.61 0.96
N ILE A 329 4.99 13.95 0.33
CA ILE A 329 5.03 13.66 -1.10
C ILE A 329 4.21 14.73 -1.81
N ALA A 330 4.85 15.53 -2.67
CA ALA A 330 4.15 16.42 -3.59
C ALA A 330 3.96 15.70 -4.92
N PHE A 331 2.77 15.15 -5.14
CA PHE A 331 2.45 14.39 -6.35
C PHE A 331 2.38 15.31 -7.58
N ASP A 332 3.03 14.91 -8.65
CA ASP A 332 3.05 15.58 -9.95
C ASP A 332 2.91 14.57 -11.10
N PHE A 333 1.94 14.79 -11.99
CA PHE A 333 1.65 13.86 -13.10
C PHE A 333 2.83 13.70 -14.05
N LYS A 334 3.45 14.82 -14.41
CA LYS A 334 4.56 14.84 -15.37
C LYS A 334 5.80 14.16 -14.79
N GLU A 335 6.10 14.38 -13.52
CA GLU A 335 7.19 13.66 -12.85
C GLU A 335 6.90 12.16 -12.76
N ALA A 336 5.68 11.76 -12.38
CA ALA A 336 5.30 10.37 -12.23
C ALA A 336 5.42 9.57 -13.54
N LEU A 337 4.96 10.16 -14.66
CA LEU A 337 4.96 9.52 -15.99
C LEU A 337 6.25 9.70 -16.79
N SER A 338 7.24 10.43 -16.28
CA SER A 338 8.47 10.66 -17.03
C SER A 338 9.20 9.36 -17.36
N PHE A 339 9.63 9.20 -18.62
CA PHE A 339 10.50 8.09 -19.06
C PHE A 339 11.99 8.37 -18.78
N GLU A 340 12.30 9.50 -18.17
CA GLU A 340 13.64 9.88 -17.72
C GLU A 340 13.64 10.10 -16.21
N GLY A 341 14.76 9.76 -15.55
CA GLY A 341 14.90 9.92 -14.10
C GLY A 341 14.35 8.74 -13.30
N GLU A 342 14.18 8.97 -11.99
CA GLU A 342 13.79 7.95 -11.01
C GLU A 342 12.27 7.73 -11.00
N THR A 343 11.78 6.95 -11.96
CA THR A 343 10.35 6.71 -12.20
C THR A 343 10.00 5.23 -12.44
N GLY A 344 8.72 4.90 -12.28
CA GLY A 344 8.16 3.59 -12.58
C GLY A 344 8.29 3.21 -14.07
N PRO A 345 7.87 4.08 -15.01
CA PRO A 345 7.98 3.82 -16.44
C PRO A 345 9.41 3.57 -16.90
N TYR A 346 10.41 4.26 -16.34
CA TYR A 346 11.82 4.00 -16.62
C TYR A 346 12.22 2.56 -16.25
N CYS A 347 11.79 2.11 -15.06
CA CYS A 347 12.10 0.76 -14.57
C CYS A 347 11.39 -0.32 -15.39
N GLN A 348 10.10 -0.11 -15.71
CA GLN A 348 9.33 -1.02 -16.57
C GLN A 348 9.97 -1.11 -17.96
N TYR A 349 10.34 0.02 -18.56
CA TYR A 349 10.98 0.05 -19.88
C TYR A 349 12.30 -0.74 -19.91
N ALA A 350 13.13 -0.64 -18.85
CA ALA A 350 14.34 -1.45 -18.71
C ALA A 350 14.02 -2.96 -18.65
N ALA A 351 12.94 -3.35 -17.95
CA ALA A 351 12.48 -4.74 -17.88
C ALA A 351 11.92 -5.24 -19.22
N VAL A 352 11.10 -4.45 -19.93
CA VAL A 352 10.61 -4.75 -21.29
C VAL A 352 11.77 -4.96 -22.25
N ARG A 353 12.76 -4.06 -22.21
CA ARG A 353 13.99 -4.18 -23.02
C ARG A 353 14.74 -5.46 -22.71
N ALA A 354 14.88 -5.82 -21.44
CA ALA A 354 15.50 -7.07 -21.03
C ALA A 354 14.74 -8.29 -21.56
N ASN A 355 13.41 -8.31 -21.44
CA ASN A 355 12.54 -9.36 -21.99
C ASN A 355 12.67 -9.47 -23.52
N SER A 356 12.82 -8.34 -24.22
CA SER A 356 12.95 -8.31 -25.68
C SER A 356 14.20 -9.04 -26.22
N ILE A 357 15.29 -9.09 -25.45
CA ILE A 357 16.51 -9.82 -25.81
C ILE A 357 16.19 -11.31 -25.96
N PHE A 358 15.50 -11.87 -24.97
CA PHE A 358 15.18 -13.30 -24.95
C PHE A 358 14.11 -13.67 -25.96
N ARG A 359 13.17 -12.76 -26.25
CA ARG A 359 12.24 -12.91 -27.38
C ARG A 359 13.00 -13.03 -28.70
N LYS A 360 14.00 -12.17 -28.95
CA LYS A 360 14.83 -12.23 -30.16
C LYS A 360 15.72 -13.48 -30.23
N LEU A 361 16.25 -13.94 -29.09
CA LEU A 361 17.05 -15.18 -29.02
C LEU A 361 16.18 -16.43 -29.28
N GLY A 362 14.94 -16.45 -28.78
CA GLY A 362 13.97 -17.55 -28.94
C GLY A 362 13.42 -17.71 -30.36
N VAL A 363 13.56 -16.70 -31.23
CA VAL A 363 13.13 -16.74 -32.64
C VAL A 363 14.21 -17.38 -33.56
N SER A 364 15.37 -17.80 -33.04
CA SER A 364 16.51 -18.24 -33.86
C SER A 364 16.66 -19.76 -34.09
N THR A 365 15.66 -20.60 -33.79
CA THR A 365 15.71 -22.01 -34.21
C THR A 365 15.04 -22.19 -35.58
N ALA A 366 15.84 -22.57 -36.58
CA ALA A 366 15.40 -22.94 -37.91
C ALA A 366 14.62 -24.27 -37.91
N SER A 367 13.47 -24.31 -37.22
CA SER A 367 12.46 -25.38 -37.26
C SER A 367 11.39 -25.11 -36.21
N GLY A 368 10.44 -24.21 -36.52
CA GLY A 368 9.02 -24.19 -36.10
C GLY A 368 8.53 -24.73 -34.74
N SER A 369 9.37 -24.88 -33.71
CA SER A 369 8.94 -25.27 -32.36
C SER A 369 9.01 -24.06 -31.44
N GLU A 370 7.91 -23.32 -31.35
CA GLU A 370 7.69 -22.33 -30.30
C GLU A 370 7.63 -23.04 -28.95
N ARG A 371 8.77 -23.06 -28.25
CA ARG A 371 8.94 -23.15 -26.79
C ARG A 371 10.40 -23.49 -26.48
N VAL A 372 11.29 -22.52 -26.70
CA VAL A 372 12.48 -22.45 -25.85
C VAL A 372 12.06 -21.59 -24.67
N ALA A 373 11.81 -22.20 -23.51
CA ALA A 373 11.62 -21.44 -22.28
C ALA A 373 12.78 -20.44 -22.17
N GLN A 374 12.53 -19.18 -21.82
CA GLN A 374 13.59 -18.15 -21.72
C GLN A 374 14.78 -18.62 -20.87
N ASP A 375 14.52 -19.52 -19.91
CA ASP A 375 15.54 -20.17 -19.07
C ASP A 375 16.37 -21.25 -19.79
N ALA A 376 15.85 -21.95 -20.81
CA ALA A 376 16.57 -23.01 -21.50
C ALA A 376 17.77 -22.49 -22.32
N TYR A 377 17.67 -21.30 -22.91
CA TYR A 377 18.79 -20.67 -23.61
C TYR A 377 19.87 -20.20 -22.61
N ALA A 378 19.45 -19.64 -21.47
CA ALA A 378 20.37 -19.24 -20.40
C ALA A 378 21.04 -20.45 -19.74
N GLU A 379 20.32 -21.56 -19.53
CA GLU A 379 20.90 -22.82 -19.03
C GLU A 379 21.88 -23.43 -20.04
N THR A 380 21.58 -23.37 -21.34
CA THR A 380 22.53 -23.78 -22.38
C THR A 380 23.78 -22.90 -22.40
N ALA A 381 23.62 -21.58 -22.25
CA ALA A 381 24.73 -20.64 -22.12
C ALA A 381 25.57 -20.92 -20.87
N LYS A 382 24.94 -21.26 -19.73
CA LYS A 382 25.62 -21.68 -18.49
C LYS A 382 26.38 -22.99 -18.65
N LEU A 383 25.81 -23.97 -19.35
CA LEU A 383 26.47 -25.25 -19.65
C LEU A 383 27.72 -25.06 -20.53
N MET A 384 27.75 -24.02 -21.37
CA MET A 384 28.93 -23.61 -22.14
C MET A 384 30.03 -22.95 -21.28
N LEU A 385 29.74 -22.58 -20.03
CA LEU A 385 30.71 -21.97 -19.08
C LEU A 385 31.64 -23.00 -18.41
N ASN A 386 31.72 -24.24 -18.89
CA ASN A 386 32.64 -25.26 -18.38
C ASN A 386 34.14 -24.89 -18.52
N ARG A 387 34.45 -23.76 -19.16
CA ARG A 387 35.80 -23.19 -19.32
C ARG A 387 36.02 -22.02 -18.37
N LYS A 388 36.25 -22.29 -17.07
CA LYS A 388 36.49 -21.27 -16.04
C LYS A 388 37.52 -20.21 -16.46
N GLN A 389 38.58 -20.61 -17.15
CA GLN A 389 39.65 -19.72 -17.62
C GLN A 389 39.18 -18.73 -18.70
N ASP A 390 38.32 -19.17 -19.62
CA ASP A 390 37.78 -18.30 -20.66
C ASP A 390 36.79 -17.27 -20.09
N VAL A 391 35.99 -17.69 -19.10
CA VAL A 391 35.08 -16.79 -18.39
C VAL A 391 35.87 -15.75 -17.60
N ALA A 392 36.93 -16.17 -16.92
CA ALA A 392 37.84 -15.25 -16.24
C ALA A 392 38.44 -14.24 -17.23
N ALA A 393 38.91 -14.68 -18.40
CA ALA A 393 39.44 -13.79 -19.42
C ALA A 393 38.41 -12.75 -19.93
N VAL A 394 37.12 -13.09 -19.99
CA VAL A 394 36.05 -12.13 -20.33
C VAL A 394 35.85 -11.10 -19.21
N LEU A 395 35.92 -11.53 -17.95
CA LEU A 395 35.74 -10.67 -16.77
C LEU A 395 36.99 -9.82 -16.43
N ASP A 396 38.17 -10.29 -16.80
CA ASP A 396 39.44 -9.55 -16.68
C ASP A 396 39.66 -8.59 -17.86
N GLY A 397 38.84 -8.69 -18.91
CA GLY A 397 38.89 -7.82 -20.07
C GLY A 397 38.37 -6.39 -19.80
N GLU A 398 38.55 -5.50 -20.77
CA GLU A 398 38.24 -4.06 -20.67
C GLU A 398 36.84 -3.76 -20.12
N THR A 399 35.83 -4.52 -20.54
CA THR A 399 34.43 -4.32 -20.11
C THR A 399 33.99 -5.24 -18.98
N GLY A 400 34.89 -6.10 -18.47
CA GLY A 400 34.54 -7.13 -17.51
C GLY A 400 34.12 -6.58 -16.15
N GLY A 401 34.69 -5.45 -15.73
CA GLY A 401 34.27 -4.72 -14.53
C GLY A 401 32.81 -4.24 -14.58
N GLU A 402 32.31 -3.86 -15.76
CA GLU A 402 30.91 -3.46 -15.96
C GLU A 402 29.96 -4.65 -15.83
N ILE A 403 30.31 -5.77 -16.48
CA ILE A 403 29.57 -7.03 -16.40
C ILE A 403 29.49 -7.52 -14.95
N TRP A 404 30.62 -7.51 -14.25
CA TRP A 404 30.70 -7.93 -12.85
C TRP A 404 29.88 -7.02 -11.94
N SER A 405 29.99 -5.70 -12.12
CA SER A 405 29.26 -4.72 -11.32
C SER A 405 27.74 -4.88 -11.46
N LEU A 406 27.24 -5.12 -12.68
CA LEU A 406 25.83 -5.41 -12.90
C LEU A 406 25.39 -6.70 -12.22
N LEU A 407 26.18 -7.77 -12.34
CA LEU A 407 25.89 -9.06 -11.72
C LEU A 407 25.82 -8.95 -10.18
N ILE A 408 26.79 -8.25 -9.57
CA ILE A 408 26.81 -8.03 -8.13
C ILE A 408 25.62 -7.19 -7.67
N LEU A 409 25.25 -6.13 -8.42
CA LEU A 409 24.05 -5.34 -8.09
C LEU A 409 22.78 -6.20 -8.20
N ALA A 410 22.64 -7.00 -9.26
CA ALA A 410 21.51 -7.91 -9.41
C ALA A 410 21.43 -8.93 -8.25
N ALA A 411 22.56 -9.40 -7.73
CA ALA A 411 22.60 -10.37 -6.63
C ALA A 411 22.16 -9.81 -5.26
N ARG A 412 21.99 -8.50 -5.13
CA ARG A 412 21.62 -7.84 -3.86
C ARG A 412 20.11 -7.69 -3.63
N LEU A 413 19.25 -8.28 -4.45
CA LEU A 413 17.79 -8.17 -4.26
C LEU A 413 17.35 -8.66 -2.87
N GLU A 414 17.91 -9.78 -2.39
CA GLU A 414 17.57 -10.31 -1.07
C GLU A 414 17.99 -9.36 0.07
N GLU A 415 19.18 -8.75 -0.04
CA GLU A 415 19.64 -7.71 0.89
C GLU A 415 18.72 -6.49 0.87
N ALA A 416 18.32 -6.03 -0.33
CA ALA A 416 17.41 -4.90 -0.47
C ALA A 416 16.03 -5.19 0.14
N ASN A 417 15.49 -6.39 -0.06
CA ASN A 417 14.24 -6.83 0.56
C ASN A 417 14.35 -6.92 2.09
N ALA A 418 15.42 -7.53 2.61
CA ALA A 418 15.65 -7.65 4.04
C ALA A 418 15.81 -6.27 4.69
N GLN A 419 16.52 -5.35 4.03
CA GLN A 419 16.67 -3.98 4.48
C GLN A 419 15.32 -3.24 4.51
N ALA A 420 14.54 -3.32 3.41
CA ALA A 420 13.21 -2.70 3.34
C ALA A 420 12.27 -3.24 4.41
N ALA A 421 12.25 -4.56 4.65
CA ALA A 421 11.41 -5.18 5.68
C ALA A 421 11.84 -4.80 7.10
N THR A 422 13.14 -4.89 7.41
CA THR A 422 13.66 -4.62 8.76
C THR A 422 13.50 -3.16 9.16
N SER A 423 13.68 -2.24 8.21
CA SER A 423 13.48 -0.80 8.44
C SER A 423 12.04 -0.32 8.20
N ALA A 424 11.15 -1.23 7.78
CA ALA A 424 9.81 -0.94 7.31
C ALA A 424 9.79 0.20 6.26
N GLU A 425 10.77 0.25 5.35
CA GLU A 425 10.97 1.37 4.41
C GLU A 425 11.04 0.85 2.96
N PRO A 426 9.91 0.80 2.24
CA PRO A 426 9.84 0.34 0.85
C PRO A 426 10.74 1.12 -0.12
N ALA A 427 11.08 2.37 0.22
CA ALA A 427 11.95 3.22 -0.59
C ALA A 427 13.33 2.60 -0.88
N PHE A 428 13.83 1.73 0.01
CA PHE A 428 15.08 1.01 -0.25
C PHE A 428 14.96 0.08 -1.46
N LEU A 429 13.84 -0.64 -1.58
CA LEU A 429 13.60 -1.54 -2.71
C LEU A 429 13.32 -0.76 -4.01
N ALA A 430 12.60 0.37 -3.93
CA ALA A 430 12.39 1.26 -5.08
C ALA A 430 13.73 1.78 -5.63
N LYS A 431 14.60 2.31 -4.76
CA LYS A 431 15.95 2.79 -5.12
C LYS A 431 16.84 1.68 -5.68
N TYR A 432 16.78 0.49 -5.09
CA TYR A 432 17.47 -0.69 -5.64
C TYR A 432 17.00 -0.98 -7.07
N THR A 433 15.68 -1.05 -7.27
CA THR A 433 15.04 -1.36 -8.56
C THR A 433 15.46 -0.37 -9.64
N PHE A 434 15.42 0.94 -9.33
CA PHE A 434 15.87 1.98 -10.26
C PHE A 434 17.37 1.90 -10.58
N ASN A 435 18.22 1.69 -9.57
CA ASN A 435 19.65 1.53 -9.80
C ASN A 435 19.96 0.31 -10.67
N LEU A 436 19.23 -0.80 -10.48
CA LEU A 436 19.35 -2.00 -11.31
C LEU A 436 18.89 -1.73 -12.75
N ALA A 437 17.75 -1.07 -12.93
CA ALA A 437 17.24 -0.67 -14.25
C ALA A 437 18.25 0.23 -14.99
N ARG A 438 18.83 1.22 -14.30
CA ARG A 438 19.84 2.13 -14.86
C ARG A 438 21.11 1.37 -15.27
N ALA A 439 21.62 0.51 -14.40
CA ALA A 439 22.80 -0.30 -14.68
C ALA A 439 22.57 -1.25 -15.86
N PHE A 440 21.38 -1.87 -15.95
CA PHE A 440 21.01 -2.72 -17.07
C PHE A 440 20.91 -1.95 -18.39
N ASN A 441 20.31 -0.76 -18.38
CA ASN A 441 20.24 0.08 -19.57
C ASN A 441 21.65 0.45 -20.08
N LEU A 442 22.55 0.84 -19.18
CA LEU A 442 23.95 1.11 -19.53
C LEU A 442 24.63 -0.12 -20.14
N PHE A 443 24.47 -1.29 -19.52
CA PHE A 443 24.98 -2.57 -20.01
C PHE A 443 24.44 -2.89 -21.42
N TYR A 444 23.14 -2.72 -21.64
CA TYR A 444 22.51 -2.96 -22.94
C TYR A 444 23.07 -2.04 -24.04
N HIS A 445 23.33 -0.78 -23.73
CA HIS A 445 23.90 0.18 -24.69
C HIS A 445 25.37 -0.09 -25.00
N ARG A 446 26.16 -0.54 -24.02
CA ARG A 446 27.59 -0.81 -24.18
C ARG A 446 27.90 -2.17 -24.81
N HIS A 447 27.04 -3.17 -24.62
CA HIS A 447 27.30 -4.54 -25.05
C HIS A 447 26.34 -4.99 -26.14
N ARG A 448 26.89 -5.42 -27.28
CA ARG A 448 26.12 -6.06 -28.36
C ARG A 448 25.83 -7.52 -28.02
N ILE A 449 24.85 -7.77 -27.16
CA ILE A 449 24.57 -9.11 -26.59
C ILE A 449 24.30 -10.18 -27.65
N ILE A 450 23.27 -9.99 -28.49
CA ILE A 450 22.83 -11.02 -29.46
C ILE A 450 23.87 -11.21 -30.57
N GLY A 451 24.45 -10.09 -31.04
CA GLY A 451 25.41 -10.07 -32.14
C GLY A 451 26.87 -10.22 -31.72
N GLU A 452 27.16 -10.63 -30.48
CA GLU A 452 28.53 -10.87 -30.02
C GLU A 452 29.12 -12.10 -30.74
N GLU A 453 30.30 -11.93 -31.32
CA GLU A 453 30.98 -12.95 -32.14
C GLU A 453 31.71 -13.96 -31.26
N ASN A 454 32.29 -13.51 -30.15
CA ASN A 454 32.94 -14.41 -29.21
C ASN A 454 31.88 -15.22 -28.45
N ALA A 455 31.81 -16.52 -28.75
CA ALA A 455 30.80 -17.41 -28.18
C ALA A 455 30.78 -17.44 -26.64
N VAL A 456 31.94 -17.38 -25.99
CA VAL A 456 32.04 -17.38 -24.52
C VAL A 456 31.54 -16.05 -23.96
N LYS A 457 32.02 -14.93 -24.52
CA LYS A 457 31.56 -13.59 -24.09
C LYS A 457 30.06 -13.43 -24.31
N ARG A 458 29.52 -13.90 -25.43
CA ARG A 458 28.09 -13.92 -25.70
C ARG A 458 27.34 -14.72 -24.63
N ALA A 459 27.83 -15.91 -24.27
CA ALA A 459 27.23 -16.74 -23.23
C ALA A 459 27.23 -16.04 -21.85
N VAL A 460 28.34 -15.37 -21.49
CA VAL A 460 28.44 -14.55 -20.25
C VAL A 460 27.41 -13.41 -20.28
N LEU A 461 27.38 -12.61 -21.35
CA LEU A 461 26.47 -11.48 -21.47
C LEU A 461 25.00 -11.91 -21.37
N ILE A 462 24.63 -13.01 -22.02
CA ILE A 462 23.26 -13.55 -21.98
C ILE A 462 22.91 -14.07 -20.59
N THR A 463 23.86 -14.72 -19.90
CA THR A 463 23.65 -15.22 -18.54
C THR A 463 23.42 -14.06 -17.57
N VAL A 464 24.26 -13.03 -17.63
CA VAL A 464 24.10 -11.82 -16.79
C VAL A 464 22.81 -11.09 -17.13
N ALA A 465 22.50 -10.92 -18.41
CA ALA A 465 21.24 -10.31 -18.84
C ALA A 465 20.01 -11.07 -18.31
N ASN A 466 20.00 -12.41 -18.34
CA ASN A 466 18.87 -13.18 -17.83
C ASN A 466 18.74 -13.05 -16.32
N TYR A 467 19.87 -13.12 -15.61
CA TYR A 467 19.86 -12.98 -14.16
C TYR A 467 19.34 -11.59 -13.75
N THR A 468 19.90 -10.53 -14.33
CA THR A 468 19.43 -9.15 -14.08
C THR A 468 17.96 -8.98 -14.43
N ARG A 469 17.50 -9.49 -15.58
CA ARG A 469 16.09 -9.45 -15.99
C ARG A 469 15.18 -10.05 -14.93
N ARG A 470 15.53 -11.23 -14.40
CA ARG A 470 14.76 -11.91 -13.35
C ARG A 470 14.72 -11.06 -12.07
N GLN A 471 15.86 -10.57 -11.61
CA GLN A 471 15.93 -9.74 -10.40
C GLN A 471 15.13 -8.44 -10.55
N LEU A 472 15.22 -7.77 -11.69
CA LEU A 472 14.46 -6.56 -11.99
C LEU A 472 12.95 -6.82 -12.08
N THR A 473 12.55 -7.92 -12.73
CA THR A 473 11.13 -8.30 -12.82
C THR A 473 10.57 -8.64 -11.44
N THR A 474 11.32 -9.40 -10.63
CA THR A 474 10.94 -9.74 -9.27
C THR A 474 10.88 -8.51 -8.38
N SER A 475 11.82 -7.57 -8.49
CA SER A 475 11.80 -6.35 -7.67
C SER A 475 10.62 -5.44 -8.01
N LEU A 476 10.25 -5.32 -9.29
CA LEU A 476 9.04 -4.63 -9.73
C LEU A 476 7.78 -5.33 -9.22
N ALA A 477 7.69 -6.66 -9.34
CA ALA A 477 6.57 -7.44 -8.82
C ALA A 477 6.39 -7.29 -7.30
N THR A 478 7.49 -7.27 -6.53
CA THR A 478 7.44 -7.02 -5.08
C THR A 478 6.91 -5.62 -4.74
N LEU A 479 7.15 -4.62 -5.60
CA LEU A 479 6.56 -3.28 -5.47
C LEU A 479 5.09 -3.23 -5.97
N GLY A 480 4.56 -4.34 -6.49
CA GLY A 480 3.25 -4.43 -7.13
C GLY A 480 3.19 -3.70 -8.48
N ILE A 481 4.33 -3.59 -9.17
CA ILE A 481 4.43 -2.94 -10.48
C ILE A 481 4.51 -4.03 -11.55
N GLU A 482 3.50 -4.07 -12.42
CA GLU A 482 3.47 -4.98 -13.56
C GLU A 482 4.46 -4.54 -14.64
N VAL A 483 5.02 -5.51 -15.38
CA VAL A 483 5.86 -5.24 -16.55
C VAL A 483 5.05 -5.54 -17.80
N PRO A 484 4.64 -4.53 -18.58
CA PRO A 484 3.91 -4.77 -19.82
C PRO A 484 4.77 -5.52 -20.85
N GLU A 485 4.15 -6.15 -21.85
CA GLU A 485 4.90 -6.89 -22.87
C GLU A 485 5.75 -6.00 -23.79
N ARG A 486 5.28 -4.76 -24.02
CA ARG A 486 5.88 -3.73 -24.87
C ARG A 486 5.68 -2.34 -24.25
N MET A 487 6.65 -1.43 -24.48
CA MET A 487 6.68 -0.02 -24.04
C MET A 487 7.47 0.82 -25.02
#